data_AF-A0A1L9TM59-F1
#
_entry.id   AF-A0A1L9TM59-F1
#
_cell.length_a   1.000
_cell.length_b   1.000
_cell.length_c   1.000
_cell.angle_alpha   90.00
_cell.angle_beta   90.00
_cell.angle_gamma   90.00
#
_symmetry.space_group_name_H-M   'P 1'
#
loop_
_entity.id
_entity.type
_entity.pdbx_description
1 polymer ?
#
loop_
_entity_poly.entity_id
_entity_poly.type
_entity_poly.pdbx_seq_one_letter_code
_entity_poly.pdbx_strand_id
1 'polypeptide(L)'
;MGAQHFGRGAPSNYQFQYSACTGRRKALLIGINYFGQPNQLQGCINDVTNVSSFLHERKGYRREDMVILTDDQKNPKSVPTKSNIIRAMQWLVHEAQPNDSLFIHFSGHGGRTPDLDGDEEDGFDDVIYPVDYRTAGHIVDDEMHDIMVRPLQPGARLTAVFDSCHSGTALDLPYIYSTQGILKEPNLAKEAASDLFSAFTSYSRGDLGGVAQTAIGFFKKAALGDSARERTVRTKTSPADVVMFSGSKDTQTSADTFQDGEARGALSWAFIKVLQRYPNLSYVQLLNLIRAELDGKYTQKPQLSCSHPLDTDLLFVM
;
A
#
# COMPACT_ATOMS: atom_id res chain seq x y z
N MET A 1 -2.32 -15.25 -19.27
CA MET A 1 -2.61 -16.54 -18.58
C MET A 1 -4.13 -16.73 -18.56
N GLY A 2 -4.63 -17.97 -18.49
CA GLY A 2 -6.07 -18.23 -18.37
C GLY A 2 -6.61 -17.92 -16.96
N ALA A 3 -7.92 -17.92 -16.76
CA ALA A 3 -8.54 -17.63 -15.48
C ALA A 3 -8.08 -18.57 -14.33
N GLN A 4 -7.98 -18.04 -13.12
CA GLN A 4 -7.46 -18.69 -11.91
C GLN A 4 -8.49 -18.67 -10.77
N HIS A 5 -8.36 -19.60 -9.82
CA HIS A 5 -9.25 -19.71 -8.67
C HIS A 5 -8.61 -19.18 -7.38
N PHE A 6 -9.40 -18.49 -6.54
CA PHE A 6 -8.94 -17.92 -5.28
C PHE A 6 -8.64 -18.93 -4.16
N GLY A 7 -8.96 -20.21 -4.33
CA GLY A 7 -8.75 -21.23 -3.30
C GLY A 7 -9.83 -21.20 -2.21
N ARG A 8 -9.44 -21.38 -0.93
CA ARG A 8 -10.36 -21.45 0.22
C ARG A 8 -10.58 -20.06 0.85
N GLY A 9 -11.80 -19.80 1.34
CA GLY A 9 -12.16 -18.59 2.09
C GLY A 9 -12.64 -17.40 1.25
N ALA A 10 -12.27 -17.37 -0.03
CA ALA A 10 -12.70 -16.36 -1.01
C ALA A 10 -13.96 -16.77 -1.79
N PRO A 11 -14.62 -15.83 -2.49
CA PRO A 11 -15.80 -16.14 -3.29
C PRO A 11 -15.51 -17.17 -4.39
N SER A 12 -16.36 -18.19 -4.53
CA SER A 12 -16.20 -19.26 -5.53
C SER A 12 -16.96 -19.00 -6.84
N ASN A 13 -17.73 -17.92 -6.91
CA ASN A 13 -18.59 -17.55 -8.03
C ASN A 13 -17.85 -16.78 -9.14
N TYR A 14 -16.60 -16.39 -8.93
CA TYR A 14 -15.76 -15.77 -9.96
C TYR A 14 -14.29 -16.18 -9.85
N GLN A 15 -13.52 -15.82 -10.87
CA GLN A 15 -12.11 -16.15 -11.04
C GLN A 15 -11.30 -14.85 -11.19
N PHE A 16 -10.00 -14.92 -10.92
CA PHE A 16 -9.06 -13.83 -11.23
C PHE A 16 -8.19 -14.17 -12.43
N GLN A 17 -7.48 -13.19 -12.96
CA GLN A 17 -6.55 -13.41 -14.06
C GLN A 17 -5.30 -12.54 -13.91
N TYR A 18 -4.12 -13.18 -13.89
CA TYR A 18 -2.85 -12.47 -14.09
C TYR A 18 -2.78 -11.75 -15.45
N SER A 19 -2.30 -10.52 -15.41
CA SER A 19 -1.96 -9.70 -16.57
C SER A 19 -0.64 -10.13 -17.19
N ALA A 20 -0.58 -10.22 -18.52
CA ALA A 20 0.69 -10.33 -19.24
C ALA A 20 1.43 -8.98 -19.37
N CYS A 21 0.81 -7.86 -18.96
CA CYS A 21 1.34 -6.49 -19.08
C CYS A 21 1.74 -6.09 -20.51
N THR A 22 1.01 -6.60 -21.51
CA THR A 22 1.25 -6.36 -22.94
C THR A 22 0.38 -5.25 -23.54
N GLY A 23 -0.59 -4.74 -22.78
CA GLY A 23 -1.52 -3.69 -23.19
C GLY A 23 -1.01 -2.27 -22.95
N ARG A 24 -1.96 -1.34 -22.77
CA ARG A 24 -1.68 0.07 -22.49
C ARG A 24 -1.00 0.24 -21.13
N ARG A 25 -0.12 1.24 -21.03
CA ARG A 25 0.59 1.61 -19.80
C ARG A 25 0.19 3.01 -19.35
N LYS A 26 -0.32 3.17 -18.12
CA LYS A 26 -0.69 4.47 -17.53
C LYS A 26 -0.16 4.58 -16.10
N ALA A 27 0.33 5.75 -15.72
CA ALA A 27 0.82 5.98 -14.36
C ALA A 27 0.19 7.20 -13.69
N LEU A 28 -0.11 7.07 -12.40
CA LEU A 28 -0.44 8.18 -11.50
C LEU A 28 0.68 8.31 -10.46
N LEU A 29 1.35 9.46 -10.43
CA LEU A 29 2.48 9.70 -9.54
C LEU A 29 2.17 10.92 -8.67
N ILE A 30 2.18 10.72 -7.35
CA ILE A 30 1.75 11.74 -6.38
C ILE A 30 2.88 11.93 -5.36
N GLY A 31 3.35 13.17 -5.23
CA GLY A 31 4.46 13.53 -4.33
C GLY A 31 4.14 14.82 -3.61
N ILE A 32 4.05 14.77 -2.27
CA ILE A 32 3.59 15.92 -1.48
C ILE A 32 4.62 16.26 -0.41
N ASN A 33 5.23 17.44 -0.52
CA ASN A 33 6.18 17.94 0.48
C ASN A 33 5.50 18.77 1.58
N TYR A 34 4.27 19.24 1.37
CA TYR A 34 3.49 20.05 2.31
C TYR A 34 4.16 21.39 2.64
N PHE A 35 4.62 22.11 1.61
CA PHE A 35 5.37 23.36 1.79
C PHE A 35 4.68 24.37 2.70
N GLY A 36 5.41 24.88 3.69
CA GLY A 36 4.92 25.86 4.65
C GLY A 36 3.96 25.32 5.71
N GLN A 37 3.70 24.01 5.75
CA GLN A 37 2.91 23.37 6.79
C GLN A 37 3.81 22.75 7.88
N PRO A 38 3.30 22.53 9.10
CA PRO A 38 3.97 21.69 10.09
C PRO A 38 4.26 20.29 9.53
N ASN A 39 5.42 19.72 9.87
CA ASN A 39 5.90 18.42 9.37
C ASN A 39 6.11 18.38 7.84
N GLN A 40 6.52 19.50 7.23
CA GLN A 40 6.95 19.54 5.84
C GLN A 40 8.01 18.45 5.55
N LEU A 41 7.83 17.73 4.44
CA LEU A 41 8.77 16.72 3.93
C LEU A 41 9.66 17.33 2.85
N GLN A 42 10.73 16.64 2.48
CA GLN A 42 11.71 17.15 1.50
C GLN A 42 11.95 16.21 0.31
N GLY A 43 11.60 14.92 0.43
CA GLY A 43 11.95 13.90 -0.56
C GLY A 43 10.85 13.53 -1.57
N CYS A 44 9.58 13.80 -1.26
CA CYS A 44 8.47 13.16 -1.96
C CYS A 44 8.37 13.53 -3.45
N ILE A 45 8.68 14.78 -3.78
CA ILE A 45 8.72 15.26 -5.18
C ILE A 45 9.89 14.64 -5.95
N ASN A 46 11.03 14.43 -5.29
CA ASN A 46 12.18 13.75 -5.89
C ASN A 46 11.87 12.28 -6.15
N ASP A 47 11.13 11.61 -5.25
CA ASP A 47 10.70 10.22 -5.44
C ASP A 47 9.82 10.09 -6.68
N VAL A 48 8.84 10.98 -6.86
CA VAL A 48 8.00 11.04 -8.07
C VAL A 48 8.85 11.23 -9.32
N THR A 49 9.85 12.10 -9.27
CA THR A 49 10.76 12.34 -10.38
C THR A 49 11.54 11.06 -10.74
N ASN A 50 12.07 10.37 -9.74
CA ASN A 50 12.81 9.12 -9.91
C ASN A 50 11.92 8.00 -10.49
N VAL A 51 10.71 7.84 -9.95
CA VAL A 51 9.74 6.84 -10.44
C VAL A 51 9.32 7.17 -11.87
N SER A 52 9.00 8.43 -12.18
CA SER A 52 8.58 8.84 -13.53
C SER A 52 9.66 8.54 -14.57
N SER A 53 10.92 8.86 -14.27
CA SER A 53 12.05 8.55 -15.16
C SER A 53 12.29 7.05 -15.29
N PHE A 54 12.24 6.28 -14.20
CA PHE A 54 12.34 4.82 -14.25
C PHE A 54 11.26 4.18 -15.13
N LEU A 55 9.99 4.57 -14.94
CA LEU A 55 8.87 4.04 -15.71
C LEU A 55 9.01 4.35 -17.20
N HIS A 56 9.46 5.58 -17.51
CA HIS A 56 9.67 6.01 -18.88
C HIS A 56 10.84 5.27 -19.56
N GLU A 57 12.01 5.31 -18.94
CA GLU A 57 13.26 4.85 -19.55
C GLU A 57 13.37 3.32 -19.57
N ARG A 58 12.77 2.63 -18.60
CA ARG A 58 12.99 1.19 -18.38
C ARG A 58 11.74 0.34 -18.52
N LYS A 59 10.54 0.93 -18.40
CA LYS A 59 9.27 0.21 -18.40
C LYS A 59 8.30 0.69 -19.48
N GLY A 60 8.73 1.51 -20.45
CA GLY A 60 7.91 1.84 -21.62
C GLY A 60 6.63 2.63 -21.33
N TYR A 61 6.53 3.31 -20.18
CA TYR A 61 5.44 4.24 -19.91
C TYR A 61 5.73 5.56 -20.63
N ARG A 62 4.81 6.03 -21.46
CA ARG A 62 4.98 7.30 -22.16
C ARG A 62 4.65 8.45 -21.21
N ARG A 63 5.35 9.59 -21.32
CA ARG A 63 5.14 10.74 -20.42
C ARG A 63 3.72 11.29 -20.55
N GLU A 64 3.12 11.24 -21.74
CA GLU A 64 1.72 11.63 -21.99
C GLU A 64 0.67 10.70 -21.36
N ASP A 65 1.06 9.47 -20.99
CA ASP A 65 0.22 8.52 -20.24
C ASP A 65 0.56 8.55 -18.73
N MET A 66 1.18 9.63 -18.25
CA MET A 66 1.43 9.86 -16.82
C MET A 66 0.68 11.10 -16.34
N VAL A 67 -0.07 10.95 -15.23
CA VAL A 67 -0.54 12.09 -14.44
C VAL A 67 0.39 12.25 -13.25
N ILE A 68 1.00 13.42 -13.13
CA ILE A 68 1.91 13.77 -12.05
C ILE A 68 1.29 14.89 -11.21
N LEU A 69 1.14 14.65 -9.92
CA LEU A 69 0.61 15.60 -8.95
C LEU A 69 1.67 15.92 -7.89
N THR A 70 2.17 17.15 -7.87
CA THR A 70 3.16 17.63 -6.87
C THR A 70 2.83 19.04 -6.39
N ASP A 71 3.12 19.35 -5.13
CA ASP A 71 2.73 20.63 -4.50
C ASP A 71 3.68 21.80 -4.79
N ASP A 72 4.65 21.61 -5.68
CA ASP A 72 5.48 22.66 -6.32
C ASP A 72 4.96 23.09 -7.70
N GLN A 73 3.90 22.45 -8.21
CA GLN A 73 3.37 22.71 -9.55
C GLN A 73 2.66 24.06 -9.62
N LYS A 74 2.88 24.78 -10.73
CA LYS A 74 2.17 26.04 -11.03
C LYS A 74 0.75 25.83 -11.56
N ASN A 75 0.49 24.69 -12.20
CA ASN A 75 -0.82 24.36 -12.74
C ASN A 75 -1.74 23.89 -11.61
N PRO A 76 -2.86 24.56 -11.30
CA PRO A 76 -3.77 24.16 -10.23
C PRO A 76 -4.34 22.74 -10.37
N LYS A 77 -4.43 22.22 -11.60
CA LYS A 77 -4.89 20.84 -11.86
C LYS A 77 -3.83 19.78 -11.56
N SER A 78 -2.57 20.19 -11.40
CA SER A 78 -1.43 19.33 -11.08
C SER A 78 -1.04 19.40 -9.60
N VAL A 79 -1.77 20.18 -8.79
CA VAL A 79 -1.57 20.24 -7.34
C VAL A 79 -2.31 19.06 -6.68
N PRO A 80 -1.70 18.33 -5.72
CA PRO A 80 -2.27 17.13 -5.11
C PRO A 80 -3.32 17.45 -4.03
N THR A 81 -4.37 18.17 -4.42
CA THR A 81 -5.58 18.36 -3.59
C THR A 81 -6.39 17.09 -3.52
N LYS A 82 -7.26 16.92 -2.50
CA LYS A 82 -8.14 15.73 -2.38
C LYS A 82 -8.90 15.51 -3.68
N SER A 83 -9.51 16.57 -4.21
CA SER A 83 -10.30 16.51 -5.45
C SER A 83 -9.48 16.10 -6.68
N ASN A 84 -8.25 16.60 -6.82
CA ASN A 84 -7.39 16.26 -7.96
C ASN A 84 -6.87 14.83 -7.86
N ILE A 85 -6.51 14.37 -6.65
CA ILE A 85 -6.09 12.99 -6.41
C ILE A 85 -7.21 12.02 -6.78
N ILE A 86 -8.43 12.23 -6.27
CA ILE A 86 -9.59 11.38 -6.56
C ILE A 86 -9.88 11.33 -8.07
N ARG A 87 -9.86 12.49 -8.74
CA ARG A 87 -10.04 12.56 -10.19
C ARG A 87 -8.94 11.82 -10.95
N ALA A 88 -7.70 11.90 -10.49
CA ALA A 88 -6.58 11.22 -11.12
C ALA A 88 -6.63 9.70 -10.90
N MET A 89 -7.07 9.23 -9.73
CA MET A 89 -7.33 7.82 -9.46
C MET A 89 -8.42 7.27 -10.40
N GLN A 90 -9.53 7.99 -10.55
CA GLN A 90 -10.58 7.66 -11.52
C GLN A 90 -10.04 7.62 -12.95
N TRP A 91 -9.25 8.63 -13.35
CA TRP A 91 -8.59 8.65 -14.65
C TRP A 91 -7.70 7.43 -14.84
N LEU A 92 -6.92 7.01 -13.84
CA LEU A 92 -5.96 5.90 -13.94
C LEU A 92 -6.65 4.61 -14.38
N VAL A 93 -7.78 4.27 -13.75
CA VAL A 93 -8.50 3.01 -14.01
C VAL A 93 -9.55 3.11 -15.11
N HIS A 94 -9.89 4.32 -15.56
CA HIS A 94 -10.89 4.52 -16.59
C HIS A 94 -10.55 3.73 -17.87
N GLU A 95 -11.52 2.91 -18.30
CA GLU A 95 -11.47 2.04 -19.47
C GLU A 95 -10.31 1.04 -19.51
N ALA A 96 -9.74 0.68 -18.35
CA ALA A 96 -8.68 -0.32 -18.27
C ALA A 96 -9.15 -1.67 -18.86
N GLN A 97 -8.33 -2.23 -19.75
CA GLN A 97 -8.59 -3.49 -20.44
C GLN A 97 -7.71 -4.62 -19.88
N PRO A 98 -8.10 -5.89 -20.12
CA PRO A 98 -7.23 -7.02 -19.82
C PRO A 98 -5.83 -6.86 -20.46
N ASN A 99 -4.80 -7.12 -19.66
CA ASN A 99 -3.38 -6.96 -19.96
C ASN A 99 -2.84 -5.52 -20.00
N ASP A 100 -3.66 -4.49 -19.76
CA ASP A 100 -3.15 -3.16 -19.44
C ASP A 100 -2.31 -3.21 -18.15
N SER A 101 -1.35 -2.29 -18.04
CA SER A 101 -0.44 -2.15 -16.90
C SER A 101 -0.53 -0.74 -16.33
N LEU A 102 -1.28 -0.62 -15.25
CA LEU A 102 -1.48 0.61 -14.51
C LEU A 102 -0.48 0.68 -13.36
N PHE A 103 0.05 1.87 -13.10
CA PHE A 103 0.99 2.11 -12.01
C PHE A 103 0.52 3.28 -11.15
N ILE A 104 0.56 3.12 -9.83
CA ILE A 104 0.38 4.23 -8.90
C ILE A 104 1.55 4.31 -7.93
N HIS A 105 2.08 5.52 -7.76
CA HIS A 105 3.06 5.83 -6.72
C HIS A 105 2.58 6.99 -5.88
N PHE A 106 2.67 6.82 -4.57
CA PHE A 106 2.39 7.86 -3.60
C PHE A 106 3.60 8.01 -2.67
N SER A 107 4.14 9.23 -2.56
CA SER A 107 5.10 9.63 -1.54
C SER A 107 4.58 10.85 -0.81
N GLY A 108 4.43 10.75 0.51
CA GLY A 108 3.80 11.78 1.34
C GLY A 108 3.45 11.27 2.73
N HIS A 109 2.65 12.04 3.47
CA HIS A 109 2.17 11.62 4.78
C HIS A 109 1.09 10.54 4.64
N GLY A 110 1.22 9.52 5.48
CA GLY A 110 0.17 8.56 5.78
C GLY A 110 -0.08 8.49 7.28
N GLY A 111 -1.22 7.94 7.66
CA GLY A 111 -1.63 7.82 9.06
C GLY A 111 -2.77 6.84 9.23
N ARG A 112 -3.45 6.92 10.38
CA ARG A 112 -4.57 6.05 10.72
C ARG A 112 -5.75 6.83 11.25
N THR A 113 -6.97 6.40 10.95
CA THR A 113 -8.22 6.92 11.51
C THR A 113 -9.05 5.76 12.06
N PRO A 114 -9.90 5.94 13.09
CA PRO A 114 -10.75 4.85 13.57
C PRO A 114 -11.64 4.31 12.44
N ASP A 115 -11.62 3.00 12.28
CA ASP A 115 -12.50 2.26 11.36
C ASP A 115 -13.96 2.35 11.87
N LEU A 116 -14.87 2.72 10.97
CA LEU A 116 -16.31 2.88 11.24
C LEU A 116 -17.17 1.74 10.67
N ASP A 117 -16.56 0.88 9.87
CA ASP A 117 -17.13 -0.16 9.00
C ASP A 117 -16.91 -1.57 9.59
N GLY A 118 -15.80 -1.74 10.32
CA GLY A 118 -15.39 -2.97 10.99
C GLY A 118 -14.81 -4.01 10.04
N ASP A 119 -14.16 -3.58 8.96
CA ASP A 119 -13.41 -4.45 8.05
C ASP A 119 -11.90 -4.45 8.30
N GLU A 120 -11.40 -3.59 9.20
CA GLU A 120 -10.01 -3.59 9.66
C GLU A 120 -9.82 -4.41 10.94
N GLU A 121 -8.84 -5.31 10.94
CA GLU A 121 -8.57 -6.21 12.07
C GLU A 121 -8.10 -5.47 13.32
N ASP A 122 -7.37 -4.36 13.14
CA ASP A 122 -6.86 -3.53 14.24
C ASP A 122 -7.81 -2.37 14.62
N GLY A 123 -8.90 -2.19 13.86
CA GLY A 123 -9.91 -1.16 14.04
C GLY A 123 -9.50 0.23 13.56
N PHE A 124 -8.54 0.33 12.63
CA PHE A 124 -8.12 1.59 12.03
C PHE A 124 -7.89 1.50 10.52
N ASP A 125 -8.50 2.42 9.78
CA ASP A 125 -8.22 2.62 8.34
C ASP A 125 -6.86 3.32 8.17
N ASP A 126 -6.06 2.84 7.22
CA ASP A 126 -4.86 3.52 6.74
C ASP A 126 -5.28 4.66 5.80
N VAL A 127 -4.66 5.85 5.95
CA VAL A 127 -5.05 7.05 5.21
C VAL A 127 -3.87 7.73 4.53
N ILE A 128 -4.13 8.39 3.40
CA ILE A 128 -3.20 9.35 2.79
C ILE A 128 -3.69 10.78 2.98
N TYR A 129 -2.75 11.72 3.10
CA TYR A 129 -3.05 13.14 3.32
C TYR A 129 -2.81 13.97 2.05
N PRO A 130 -3.85 14.45 1.36
CA PRO A 130 -3.71 15.47 0.31
C PRO A 130 -3.10 16.76 0.85
N VAL A 131 -2.61 17.65 -0.04
CA VAL A 131 -1.98 18.91 0.42
C VAL A 131 -2.96 19.82 1.18
N ASP A 132 -4.25 19.71 0.88
CA ASP A 132 -5.36 20.47 1.48
C ASP A 132 -6.10 19.70 2.57
N TYR A 133 -5.49 18.65 3.15
CA TYR A 133 -6.15 17.76 4.12
C TYR A 133 -6.76 18.47 5.34
N ARG A 134 -6.21 19.62 5.75
CA ARG A 134 -6.72 20.41 6.88
C ARG A 134 -8.13 20.96 6.64
N THR A 135 -8.49 21.16 5.38
CA THR A 135 -9.80 21.67 4.96
C THR A 135 -10.66 20.62 4.25
N ALA A 136 -10.04 19.74 3.48
CA ALA A 136 -10.72 18.73 2.67
C ALA A 136 -10.78 17.33 3.31
N GLY A 137 -10.05 17.11 4.41
CA GLY A 137 -9.88 15.79 5.01
C GLY A 137 -8.84 14.92 4.30
N HIS A 138 -8.60 13.74 4.88
CA HIS A 138 -7.75 12.69 4.30
C HIS A 138 -8.54 11.81 3.31
N ILE A 139 -7.85 10.89 2.64
CA ILE A 139 -8.45 9.84 1.80
C ILE A 139 -8.17 8.51 2.51
N VAL A 140 -9.22 7.75 2.82
CA VAL A 140 -9.14 6.42 3.44
C VAL A 140 -8.86 5.36 2.38
N ASP A 141 -8.23 4.26 2.77
CA ASP A 141 -7.98 3.05 1.98
C ASP A 141 -9.24 2.48 1.32
N ASP A 142 -10.37 2.48 2.01
CA ASP A 142 -11.69 2.15 1.51
C ASP A 142 -12.06 2.90 0.22
N GLU A 143 -11.88 4.23 0.24
CA GLU A 143 -12.16 5.13 -0.88
C GLU A 143 -11.19 4.84 -2.04
N MET A 144 -9.92 4.54 -1.73
CA MET A 144 -8.92 4.15 -2.73
C MET A 144 -9.23 2.79 -3.35
N HIS A 145 -9.67 1.80 -2.56
CA HIS A 145 -10.07 0.47 -3.01
C HIS A 145 -11.28 0.55 -3.94
N ASP A 146 -12.31 1.28 -3.55
CA ASP A 146 -13.54 1.42 -4.34
C ASP A 146 -13.29 2.16 -5.67
N ILE A 147 -12.38 3.12 -5.71
CA ILE A 147 -12.03 3.82 -6.95
C ILE A 147 -11.09 3.00 -7.83
N MET A 148 -10.05 2.39 -7.26
CA MET A 148 -8.94 1.86 -8.06
C MET A 148 -8.91 0.34 -8.21
N VAL A 149 -9.57 -0.41 -7.33
CA VAL A 149 -9.53 -1.88 -7.33
C VAL A 149 -10.84 -2.47 -7.82
N ARG A 150 -11.97 -2.04 -7.20
CA ARG A 150 -13.30 -2.59 -7.49
C ARG A 150 -13.72 -2.50 -8.98
N PRO A 151 -13.42 -1.42 -9.74
CA PRO A 151 -13.87 -1.30 -11.13
C PRO A 151 -13.02 -2.06 -12.16
N LEU A 152 -11.87 -2.61 -11.76
CA LEU A 152 -10.93 -3.21 -12.70
C LEU A 152 -11.44 -4.55 -13.24
N GLN A 153 -11.26 -4.75 -14.54
CA GLN A 153 -11.62 -5.99 -15.22
C GLN A 153 -10.59 -7.11 -14.96
N PRO A 154 -11.00 -8.39 -15.06
CA PRO A 154 -10.07 -9.51 -14.98
C PRO A 154 -8.87 -9.33 -15.92
N GLY A 155 -7.65 -9.52 -15.42
CA GLY A 155 -6.44 -9.40 -16.22
C GLY A 155 -5.89 -7.98 -16.38
N ALA A 156 -6.57 -6.93 -15.92
CA ALA A 156 -5.96 -5.60 -15.83
C ALA A 156 -4.95 -5.59 -14.67
N ARG A 157 -3.72 -5.10 -14.90
CA ARG A 157 -2.71 -4.95 -13.85
C ARG A 157 -2.82 -3.58 -13.20
N LEU A 158 -2.84 -3.54 -11.88
CA LEU A 158 -2.49 -2.36 -11.09
C LEU A 158 -1.30 -2.69 -10.18
N THR A 159 -0.18 -1.99 -10.38
CA THR A 159 0.97 -2.04 -9.48
C THR A 159 1.02 -0.74 -8.66
N ALA A 160 0.94 -0.88 -7.35
CA ALA A 160 0.99 0.23 -6.40
C ALA A 160 2.31 0.24 -5.62
N VAL A 161 2.91 1.41 -5.42
CA VAL A 161 4.07 1.61 -4.55
C VAL A 161 3.79 2.79 -3.62
N PHE A 162 3.70 2.54 -2.31
CA PHE A 162 3.42 3.57 -1.31
C PHE A 162 4.65 3.82 -0.42
N ASP A 163 5.25 5.00 -0.56
CA ASP A 163 6.28 5.57 0.31
C ASP A 163 5.62 6.47 1.38
N SER A 164 4.76 5.88 2.20
CA SER A 164 4.18 6.55 3.36
C SER A 164 4.17 5.64 4.58
N CYS A 165 4.14 6.24 5.77
CA CYS A 165 3.95 5.48 7.00
C CYS A 165 2.48 5.08 7.11
N HIS A 166 2.19 3.87 7.63
CA HIS A 166 0.83 3.33 7.71
C HIS A 166 0.17 3.23 6.32
N SER A 167 0.82 2.47 5.42
CA SER A 167 0.29 2.14 4.09
C SER A 167 0.27 0.64 3.86
N GLY A 168 0.28 -0.15 4.94
CA GLY A 168 0.28 -1.61 4.87
C GLY A 168 -0.99 -2.13 4.19
N THR A 169 -2.10 -1.44 4.44
CA THR A 169 -3.45 -1.76 3.97
C THR A 169 -4.03 -0.68 3.05
N ALA A 170 -3.22 0.24 2.51
CA ALA A 170 -3.70 1.39 1.70
C ALA A 170 -4.62 1.10 0.49
N LEU A 171 -4.86 -0.17 0.14
CA LEU A 171 -5.80 -0.61 -0.89
C LEU A 171 -6.66 -1.81 -0.44
N ASP A 172 -6.73 -2.09 0.87
CA ASP A 172 -7.44 -3.18 1.53
C ASP A 172 -7.20 -4.56 0.91
N LEU A 173 -5.96 -4.81 0.48
CA LEU A 173 -5.64 -6.02 -0.25
C LEU A 173 -5.55 -7.23 0.71
N PRO A 174 -6.37 -8.28 0.52
CA PRO A 174 -6.55 -9.33 1.52
C PRO A 174 -5.38 -10.32 1.64
N TYR A 175 -4.47 -10.37 0.65
CA TYR A 175 -3.33 -11.30 0.66
C TYR A 175 -2.02 -10.58 0.89
N ILE A 176 -1.47 -10.65 2.10
CA ILE A 176 -0.20 -9.99 2.46
C ILE A 176 0.91 -11.03 2.55
N TYR A 177 2.02 -10.79 1.85
CA TYR A 177 3.18 -11.67 1.78
C TYR A 177 4.36 -11.09 2.55
N SER A 178 4.98 -11.95 3.35
CA SER A 178 6.28 -11.69 3.98
C SER A 178 7.42 -11.86 2.97
N THR A 179 8.62 -11.41 3.34
CA THR A 179 9.81 -11.51 2.47
C THR A 179 10.21 -12.96 2.16
N GLN A 180 9.75 -13.91 2.96
CA GLN A 180 9.94 -15.34 2.70
C GLN A 180 8.98 -15.89 1.62
N GLY A 181 8.14 -15.06 1.01
CA GLY A 181 7.10 -15.50 0.07
C GLY A 181 5.91 -16.19 0.75
N ILE A 182 5.92 -16.24 2.09
CA ILE A 182 4.87 -16.87 2.88
C ILE A 182 3.75 -15.86 3.09
N LEU A 183 2.52 -16.26 2.73
CA LEU A 183 1.30 -15.54 3.06
C LEU A 183 1.25 -15.35 4.58
N LYS A 184 1.19 -14.12 5.03
CA LYS A 184 0.96 -13.81 6.44
C LYS A 184 -0.45 -14.27 6.78
N GLU A 185 -0.53 -15.30 7.61
CA GLU A 185 -1.70 -15.51 8.44
C GLU A 185 -1.67 -14.46 9.55
N PRO A 186 -2.82 -13.87 9.94
CA PRO A 186 -2.87 -12.87 10.99
C PRO A 186 -2.26 -13.47 12.25
N ASN A 187 -1.18 -12.86 12.74
CA ASN A 187 -0.49 -13.30 13.94
C ASN A 187 -1.12 -12.58 15.14
N LEU A 188 -2.39 -12.91 15.40
CA LEU A 188 -3.22 -12.39 16.49
C LEU A 188 -2.48 -12.39 17.84
N ALA A 189 -1.66 -13.42 18.08
CA ALA A 189 -0.90 -13.59 19.31
C ALA A 189 0.22 -12.55 19.51
N LYS A 190 0.83 -12.03 18.43
CA LYS A 190 1.92 -11.03 18.54
C LYS A 190 1.40 -9.63 18.83
N GLU A 191 0.31 -9.24 18.18
CA GLU A 191 -0.31 -7.93 18.40
C GLU A 191 -1.02 -7.89 19.74
N ALA A 192 -1.74 -8.96 20.11
CA ALA A 192 -2.27 -9.11 21.45
C ALA A 192 -1.18 -9.05 22.53
N ALA A 193 0.02 -9.59 22.28
CA ALA A 193 1.13 -9.49 23.22
C ALA A 193 1.67 -8.06 23.38
N SER A 194 1.72 -7.26 22.30
CA SER A 194 2.13 -5.85 22.37
C SER A 194 1.10 -4.97 23.10
N ASP A 195 -0.18 -5.18 22.81
CA ASP A 195 -1.29 -4.54 23.51
C ASP A 195 -1.31 -4.98 24.98
N LEU A 196 -1.09 -6.27 25.26
CA LEU A 196 -1.05 -6.82 26.62
C LEU A 196 0.14 -6.27 27.40
N PHE A 197 1.30 -6.07 26.76
CA PHE A 197 2.46 -5.45 27.39
C PHE A 197 2.17 -4.00 27.76
N SER A 198 1.50 -3.23 26.89
CA SER A 198 1.08 -1.86 27.20
C SER A 198 0.05 -1.81 28.33
N ALA A 199 -0.92 -2.73 28.34
CA ALA A 199 -1.89 -2.89 29.43
C ALA A 199 -1.22 -3.32 30.74
N PHE A 200 -0.21 -4.19 30.67
CA PHE A 200 0.57 -4.64 31.83
C PHE A 200 1.52 -3.56 32.35
N THR A 201 2.03 -2.66 31.51
CA THR A 201 2.72 -1.46 32.02
C THR A 201 1.78 -0.50 32.75
N SER A 202 0.49 -0.49 32.40
CA SER A 202 -0.55 0.26 33.10
C SER A 202 -0.91 -0.35 34.47
N TYR A 203 -0.68 -1.65 34.66
CA TYR A 203 -0.85 -2.36 35.94
C TYR A 203 0.06 -1.82 37.05
N SER A 204 1.19 -1.19 36.69
CA SER A 204 2.09 -0.52 37.64
C SER A 204 1.43 0.66 38.40
N ARG A 205 0.19 1.02 38.06
CA ARG A 205 -0.61 2.09 38.70
C ARG A 205 -1.79 1.60 39.55
N GLY A 206 -1.95 0.29 39.77
CA GLY A 206 -2.79 -0.24 40.85
C GLY A 206 -4.31 -0.22 40.62
N ASP A 207 -4.79 -0.43 39.39
CA ASP A 207 -6.22 -0.54 39.09
C ASP A 207 -6.62 -1.96 38.64
N LEU A 208 -7.28 -2.72 39.52
CA LEU A 208 -7.69 -4.09 39.29
C LEU A 208 -8.98 -4.21 38.44
N GLY A 209 -9.75 -3.11 38.26
CA GLY A 209 -10.99 -3.10 37.48
C GLY A 209 -10.78 -3.18 35.97
N GLY A 210 -9.65 -2.64 35.47
CA GLY A 210 -9.33 -2.62 34.04
C GLY A 210 -8.92 -3.98 33.46
N VAL A 211 -8.38 -4.89 34.28
CA VAL A 211 -7.79 -6.16 33.82
C VAL A 211 -8.85 -7.12 33.26
N ALA A 212 -10.03 -7.19 33.87
CA ALA A 212 -11.12 -8.06 33.42
C ALA A 212 -11.75 -7.57 32.10
N GLN A 213 -11.98 -6.26 31.97
CA GLN A 213 -12.43 -5.66 30.71
C GLN A 213 -11.42 -5.84 29.59
N THR A 214 -10.12 -5.76 29.92
CA THR A 214 -9.03 -5.95 28.97
C THR A 214 -8.95 -7.39 28.48
N ALA A 215 -9.07 -8.39 29.37
CA ALA A 215 -9.11 -9.80 28.99
C ALA A 215 -10.32 -10.14 28.11
N ILE A 216 -11.52 -9.62 28.45
CA ILE A 216 -12.72 -9.75 27.61
C ILE A 216 -12.52 -9.06 26.27
N GLY A 217 -11.89 -7.88 26.26
CA GLY A 217 -11.50 -7.15 25.05
C GLY A 217 -10.55 -7.96 24.16
N PHE A 218 -9.59 -8.68 24.74
CA PHE A 218 -8.68 -9.57 24.00
C PHE A 218 -9.40 -10.78 23.40
N PHE A 219 -10.25 -11.47 24.16
CA PHE A 219 -11.03 -12.59 23.61
C PHE A 219 -12.02 -12.14 22.53
N LYS A 220 -12.63 -10.96 22.70
CA LYS A 220 -13.51 -10.36 21.71
C LYS A 220 -12.74 -9.93 20.45
N LYS A 221 -11.58 -9.28 20.60
CA LYS A 221 -10.66 -8.98 19.48
C LYS A 221 -10.22 -10.24 18.75
N ALA A 222 -9.93 -11.32 19.49
CA ALA A 222 -9.50 -12.57 18.87
C ALA A 222 -10.61 -13.22 18.03
N ALA A 223 -11.83 -13.28 18.55
CA ALA A 223 -12.99 -13.80 17.80
C ALA A 223 -13.41 -12.87 16.65
N LEU A 224 -13.25 -11.55 16.82
CA LEU A 224 -13.52 -10.56 15.77
C LEU A 224 -12.47 -10.62 14.65
N GLY A 225 -11.19 -10.83 14.96
CA GLY A 225 -10.10 -10.87 13.96
C GLY A 225 -10.26 -11.99 12.94
N ASP A 226 -10.62 -13.21 13.38
CA ASP A 226 -10.92 -14.31 12.45
C ASP A 226 -12.12 -13.98 11.55
N SER A 227 -13.15 -13.30 12.08
CA SER A 227 -14.32 -12.88 11.30
C SER A 227 -14.05 -11.68 10.37
N ALA A 228 -13.17 -10.76 10.77
CA ALA A 228 -12.76 -9.59 10.00
C ALA A 228 -11.93 -10.04 8.79
N ARG A 229 -10.94 -10.91 8.97
CA ARG A 229 -10.18 -11.50 7.86
C ARG A 229 -11.07 -12.21 6.85
N GLU A 230 -11.99 -13.04 7.32
CA GLU A 230 -12.94 -13.71 6.44
C GLU A 230 -13.82 -12.71 5.69
N ARG A 231 -14.23 -11.62 6.34
CA ARG A 231 -14.96 -10.52 5.71
C ARG A 231 -14.10 -9.85 4.63
N THR A 232 -12.88 -9.40 4.94
CA THR A 232 -11.95 -8.75 4.01
C THR A 232 -11.64 -9.63 2.80
N VAL A 233 -11.38 -10.93 3.00
CA VAL A 233 -11.16 -11.88 1.88
C VAL A 233 -12.43 -12.03 1.02
N ARG A 234 -13.63 -11.97 1.61
CA ARG A 234 -14.89 -12.02 0.86
C ARG A 234 -15.25 -10.72 0.15
N THR A 235 -14.86 -9.57 0.69
CA THR A 235 -15.34 -8.26 0.21
C THR A 235 -14.29 -7.48 -0.60
N LYS A 236 -12.99 -7.71 -0.36
CA LYS A 236 -11.89 -6.94 -0.96
C LYS A 236 -11.02 -7.75 -1.93
N THR A 237 -11.45 -8.95 -2.31
CA THR A 237 -10.84 -9.69 -3.44
C THR A 237 -11.28 -9.09 -4.77
N SER A 238 -10.41 -9.15 -5.78
CA SER A 238 -10.69 -8.62 -7.13
C SER A 238 -10.37 -9.65 -8.22
N PRO A 239 -11.14 -9.72 -9.32
CA PRO A 239 -10.77 -10.52 -10.48
C PRO A 239 -9.56 -9.95 -11.25
N ALA A 240 -9.25 -8.66 -11.04
CA ALA A 240 -8.10 -7.98 -11.63
C ALA A 240 -6.78 -8.41 -10.98
N ASP A 241 -5.65 -8.06 -11.60
CA ASP A 241 -4.32 -8.36 -11.10
C ASP A 241 -3.76 -7.14 -10.35
N VAL A 242 -4.12 -7.00 -9.07
CA VAL A 242 -3.66 -5.88 -8.23
C VAL A 242 -2.59 -6.33 -7.26
N VAL A 243 -1.43 -5.66 -7.31
CA VAL A 243 -0.27 -5.88 -6.43
C VAL A 243 0.21 -4.55 -5.85
N MET A 244 0.52 -4.53 -4.56
CA MET A 244 1.00 -3.34 -3.84
C MET A 244 2.29 -3.64 -3.10
N PHE A 245 3.27 -2.78 -3.25
CA PHE A 245 4.43 -2.70 -2.38
C PHE A 245 4.23 -1.52 -1.43
N SER A 246 4.32 -1.79 -0.14
CA SER A 246 4.32 -0.76 0.90
C SER A 246 5.45 -1.01 1.87
N GLY A 247 5.77 -0.01 2.68
CA GLY A 247 6.82 -0.14 3.67
C GLY A 247 6.30 0.15 5.06
N SER A 248 6.19 -0.91 5.87
CA SER A 248 5.75 -0.82 7.26
C SER A 248 6.93 -0.45 8.17
N LYS A 249 6.75 0.49 9.10
CA LYS A 249 7.67 0.66 10.25
C LYS A 249 7.23 -0.27 11.38
N ASP A 250 8.18 -0.96 12.02
CA ASP A 250 7.92 -1.69 13.28
C ASP A 250 7.65 -0.71 14.46
N THR A 251 8.05 0.56 14.34
CA THR A 251 7.91 1.59 15.38
C THR A 251 7.37 2.89 14.79
N GLN A 252 6.34 3.44 15.43
CA GLN A 252 5.43 4.49 14.95
C GLN A 252 6.05 5.90 14.83
N THR A 253 7.17 6.08 14.12
CA THR A 253 7.73 7.43 13.95
C THR A 253 8.27 7.66 12.55
N SER A 254 7.55 8.48 11.78
CA SER A 254 7.86 8.96 10.43
C SER A 254 9.02 9.95 10.41
N ALA A 255 10.25 9.52 10.71
CA ALA A 255 11.43 10.29 10.33
C ALA A 255 11.65 10.18 8.81
N ASP A 256 11.84 11.33 8.14
CA ASP A 256 12.47 11.41 6.81
C ASP A 256 13.74 10.56 6.83
N THR A 257 13.91 9.70 5.84
CA THR A 257 15.19 8.98 5.75
C THR A 257 16.13 9.75 4.85
N PHE A 258 17.27 10.12 5.42
CA PHE A 258 18.34 10.81 4.74
C PHE A 258 19.41 9.78 4.37
N GLN A 259 19.69 9.64 3.08
CA GLN A 259 20.84 8.89 2.60
C GLN A 259 21.65 9.76 1.65
N ASP A 260 22.96 9.86 1.90
CA ASP A 260 23.89 10.70 1.12
C ASP A 260 23.52 12.20 1.08
N GLY A 261 22.82 12.69 2.11
CA GLY A 261 22.42 14.10 2.23
C GLY A 261 21.10 14.47 1.56
N GLU A 262 20.38 13.51 0.97
CA GLU A 262 19.08 13.72 0.33
C GLU A 262 17.96 12.98 1.07
N ALA A 263 16.83 13.65 1.31
CA ALA A 263 15.60 13.01 1.75
C ALA A 263 14.99 12.22 0.57
N ARG A 264 14.61 10.96 0.80
CA ARG A 264 14.00 10.08 -0.21
C ARG A 264 13.08 9.03 0.39
N GLY A 265 12.11 8.59 -0.39
CA GLY A 265 11.28 7.43 -0.17
C GLY A 265 12.13 6.16 -0.24
N ALA A 266 12.27 5.49 0.90
CA ALA A 266 13.12 4.32 1.03
C ALA A 266 12.67 3.17 0.12
N LEU A 267 11.36 2.93 0.05
CA LEU A 267 10.79 1.81 -0.69
C LEU A 267 10.89 2.04 -2.19
N SER A 268 10.48 3.20 -2.73
CA SER A 268 10.63 3.46 -4.17
C SER A 268 12.10 3.45 -4.60
N TRP A 269 12.99 4.02 -3.79
CA TRP A 269 14.43 3.98 -4.07
C TRP A 269 14.94 2.53 -4.20
N ALA A 270 14.63 1.69 -3.22
CA ALA A 270 15.06 0.28 -3.23
C ALA A 270 14.41 -0.50 -4.38
N PHE A 271 13.10 -0.28 -4.62
CA PHE A 271 12.35 -0.90 -5.72
C PHE A 271 12.96 -0.59 -7.08
N ILE A 272 13.22 0.70 -7.36
CA ILE A 272 13.84 1.15 -8.62
C ILE A 272 15.25 0.57 -8.74
N LYS A 273 16.08 0.70 -7.70
CA LYS A 273 17.47 0.24 -7.71
C LYS A 273 17.57 -1.25 -8.01
N VAL A 274 16.75 -2.07 -7.37
CA VAL A 274 16.72 -3.53 -7.59
C VAL A 274 16.30 -3.85 -9.01
N LEU A 275 15.20 -3.27 -9.52
CA LEU A 275 14.70 -3.58 -10.87
C LEU A 275 15.58 -3.02 -12.00
N GLN A 276 16.35 -1.96 -11.74
CA GLN A 276 17.36 -1.47 -12.68
C GLN A 276 18.54 -2.42 -12.80
N ARG A 277 18.94 -3.06 -11.69
CA ARG A 277 20.07 -3.98 -11.60
C ARG A 277 19.72 -5.41 -12.03
N TYR A 278 18.51 -5.86 -11.70
CA TYR A 278 18.03 -7.22 -11.95
C TYR A 278 16.67 -7.16 -12.66
N PRO A 279 16.65 -7.28 -14.00
CA PRO A 279 15.42 -7.08 -14.78
C PRO A 279 14.44 -8.25 -14.71
N ASN A 280 14.93 -9.46 -14.37
CA ASN A 280 14.16 -10.69 -14.35
C ASN A 280 14.18 -11.28 -12.94
N LEU A 281 13.19 -10.93 -12.13
CA LEU A 281 13.05 -11.40 -10.76
C LEU A 281 11.67 -12.00 -10.56
N SER A 282 11.57 -13.03 -9.74
CA SER A 282 10.28 -13.42 -9.16
C SER A 282 9.81 -12.40 -8.12
N TYR A 283 8.53 -12.45 -7.75
CA TYR A 283 7.99 -11.58 -6.69
C TYR A 283 8.76 -11.77 -5.36
N VAL A 284 9.04 -13.01 -4.97
CA VAL A 284 9.79 -13.30 -3.73
C VAL A 284 11.25 -12.83 -3.82
N GLN A 285 11.89 -12.95 -4.99
CA GLN A 285 13.25 -12.45 -5.19
C GLN A 285 13.30 -10.92 -5.13
N LEU A 286 12.35 -10.24 -5.78
CA LEU A 286 12.23 -8.78 -5.74
C LEU A 286 12.04 -8.29 -4.31
N LEU A 287 11.09 -8.87 -3.57
CA LEU A 287 10.80 -8.48 -2.20
C LEU A 287 12.01 -8.69 -1.27
N ASN A 288 12.75 -9.79 -1.43
CA ASN A 288 13.97 -10.06 -0.67
C ASN A 288 15.11 -9.09 -0.99
N LEU A 289 15.31 -8.76 -2.27
CA LEU A 289 16.35 -7.81 -2.68
C LEU A 289 16.02 -6.39 -2.23
N ILE A 290 14.75 -5.98 -2.28
CA ILE A 290 14.31 -4.70 -1.71
C ILE A 290 14.61 -4.67 -0.21
N ARG A 291 14.26 -5.72 0.53
CA ARG A 291 14.58 -5.81 1.96
C ARG A 291 16.08 -5.72 2.22
N ALA A 292 16.90 -6.41 1.44
CA ALA A 292 18.36 -6.36 1.58
C ALA A 292 18.94 -4.96 1.30
N GLU A 293 18.33 -4.19 0.39
CA GLU A 293 18.75 -2.81 0.15
C GLU A 293 18.39 -1.86 1.29
N LEU A 294 17.26 -2.13 1.96
CA LEU A 294 16.77 -1.37 3.11
C LEU A 294 17.46 -1.73 4.43
N ASP A 295 17.86 -2.99 4.60
CA ASP A 295 18.42 -3.52 5.85
C ASP A 295 19.65 -2.73 6.32
N GLY A 296 19.71 -2.46 7.64
CA GLY A 296 20.76 -1.66 8.27
C GLY A 296 20.76 -0.15 7.96
N LYS A 297 19.98 0.31 6.97
CA LYS A 297 19.88 1.74 6.58
C LYS A 297 18.52 2.35 6.95
N TYR A 298 17.46 1.53 6.89
CA TYR A 298 16.08 1.95 7.11
C TYR A 298 15.42 0.97 8.10
N THR A 299 14.55 1.48 8.98
CA THR A 299 13.72 0.64 9.86
C THR A 299 12.49 0.07 9.15
N GLN A 300 12.24 0.53 7.92
CA GLN A 300 11.11 0.11 7.12
C GLN A 300 11.31 -1.31 6.59
N LYS A 301 10.27 -2.13 6.70
CA LYS A 301 10.22 -3.46 6.10
C LYS A 301 9.28 -3.43 4.90
N PRO A 302 9.73 -3.89 3.72
CA PRO A 302 8.86 -3.95 2.57
C PRO A 302 7.83 -5.06 2.77
N GLN A 303 6.61 -4.80 2.34
CA GLN A 303 5.51 -5.75 2.29
C GLN A 303 4.96 -5.82 0.87
N LEU A 304 4.43 -6.97 0.50
CA LEU A 304 3.75 -7.20 -0.76
C LEU A 304 2.31 -7.61 -0.45
N SER A 305 1.32 -6.85 -0.91
CA SER A 305 -0.10 -7.17 -0.75
C SER A 305 -0.77 -7.36 -2.10
N CYS A 306 -1.78 -8.24 -2.20
CA CYS A 306 -2.42 -8.61 -3.45
C CYS A 306 -3.94 -8.80 -3.30
N SER A 307 -4.68 -8.55 -4.39
CA SER A 307 -6.14 -8.74 -4.45
C SER A 307 -6.58 -10.20 -4.63
N HIS A 308 -5.65 -11.10 -4.93
CA HIS A 308 -5.85 -12.53 -5.14
C HIS A 308 -4.63 -13.30 -4.62
N PRO A 309 -4.72 -14.64 -4.45
CA PRO A 309 -3.54 -15.44 -4.16
C PRO A 309 -2.47 -15.24 -5.23
N LEU A 310 -1.24 -15.00 -4.78
CA LEU A 310 -0.08 -14.82 -5.61
C LEU A 310 0.86 -16.03 -5.47
N ASP A 311 1.17 -16.67 -6.59
CA ASP A 311 2.35 -17.53 -6.68
C ASP A 311 3.59 -16.63 -6.75
N THR A 312 4.33 -16.57 -5.65
CA THR A 312 5.46 -15.64 -5.50
C THR A 312 6.71 -16.05 -6.29
N ASP A 313 6.74 -17.25 -6.85
CA ASP A 313 7.82 -17.73 -7.72
C ASP A 313 7.65 -17.25 -9.19
N LEU A 314 6.46 -16.74 -9.55
CA LEU A 314 6.23 -16.12 -10.85
C LEU A 314 7.10 -14.87 -11.03
N LEU A 315 7.49 -14.60 -12.28
CA LEU A 315 8.21 -13.40 -12.65
C LEU A 315 7.36 -12.15 -12.39
N PHE A 316 7.96 -11.16 -11.72
CA PHE A 316 7.39 -9.83 -11.62
C PHE A 316 7.52 -9.11 -12.96
N VAL A 317 6.37 -8.83 -13.58
CA VAL A 317 6.27 -8.08 -14.84
C VAL A 317 5.59 -6.73 -14.59
N MET A 318 5.89 -5.73 -15.43
CA MET A 318 5.24 -4.43 -15.45
C MET A 318 5.11 -3.95 -16.87
#